data_AF-A0A6B2DQN9-F1
#
_entry.id   AF-A0A6B2DQN9-F1
#
_cell.length_a   1.000
_cell.length_b   1.000
_cell.length_c   1.000
_cell.angle_alpha   90.00
_cell.angle_beta   90.00
_cell.angle_gamma   90.00
#
_symmetry.space_group_name_H-M   'P 1'
#
loop_
_entity.id
_entity.type
_entity.pdbx_description
1 polymer ?
#
loop_
_entity_poly.entity_id
_entity_poly.type
_entity_poly.pdbx_seq_one_letter_code
_entity_poly.pdbx_strand_id
1 'polypeptide(L)' 'MPSPRSGRARRPDLRALRAALPEPVRAVVTGYERHLGLERGLSAHTVRAYVGDAVSLLGFVVDGGGALADLDLARLRAWL' A
#
# COMPACT_ATOMS: atom_id res chain seq x y z
N MET A 1 -1.51 0.47 -36.47
CA MET A 1 -2.10 1.18 -35.32
C MET A 1 -1.25 0.88 -34.09
N PRO A 2 -0.47 1.83 -33.57
CA PRO A 2 0.30 1.60 -32.36
C PRO A 2 -0.64 1.58 -31.16
N SER A 3 -0.71 0.44 -30.47
CA SER A 3 -1.40 0.32 -29.19
C SER A 3 -0.87 1.36 -28.21
N PRO A 4 -1.73 2.09 -27.49
CA PRO A 4 -1.28 2.98 -26.44
C PRO A 4 -0.63 2.11 -25.36
N ARG A 5 0.70 2.23 -25.21
CA ARG A 5 1.39 1.76 -24.03
C ARG A 5 0.73 2.49 -22.87
N SER A 6 -0.11 1.76 -22.13
CA SER A 6 -0.79 2.22 -20.92
C SER A 6 0.21 3.05 -20.12
N GLY A 7 -0.11 4.33 -19.97
CA GLY A 7 0.76 5.31 -19.37
C GLY A 7 1.37 4.73 -18.12
N ARG A 8 2.68 4.92 -17.97
CA ARG A 8 3.41 4.67 -16.72
C ARG A 8 2.70 5.54 -15.67
N ALA A 9 1.67 4.98 -15.02
CA ALA A 9 0.83 5.68 -14.08
C ALA A 9 1.79 6.36 -13.11
N ARG A 10 1.71 7.69 -13.03
CA ARG A 10 2.54 8.53 -12.18
C ARG A 10 2.72 7.78 -10.87
N ARG A 11 3.95 7.30 -10.59
CA ARG A 11 4.20 6.44 -9.42
C ARG A 11 3.52 7.12 -8.23
N PRO A 12 2.49 6.49 -7.64
CA PRO A 12 1.72 7.15 -6.60
C PRO A 12 2.67 7.61 -5.50
N ASP A 13 2.50 8.85 -5.03
CA ASP A 13 3.29 9.36 -3.92
C ASP A 13 2.85 8.61 -2.66
N LEU A 14 3.56 7.53 -2.35
CA LEU A 14 3.25 6.65 -1.22
C LEU A 14 3.33 7.39 0.12
N ARG A 15 4.11 8.48 0.21
CA ARG A 15 4.14 9.29 1.45
C ARG A 15 2.86 10.10 1.58
N ALA A 16 2.43 10.75 0.50
CA ALA A 16 1.17 11.48 0.48
C ALA A 16 -0.04 10.55 0.71
N LEU A 17 -0.04 9.37 0.07
CA LEU A 17 -1.07 8.36 0.28
C LEU A 17 -1.10 7.90 1.75
N ARG A 18 0.05 7.58 2.34
CA ARG A 18 0.10 7.20 3.76
C ARG A 18 -0.44 8.30 4.67
N ALA A 19 -0.17 9.57 4.35
CA ALA A 19 -0.70 10.70 5.12
C ALA A 19 -2.23 10.86 4.96
N ALA A 20 -2.80 10.49 3.81
CA ALA A 20 -4.23 10.56 3.55
C ALA A 20 -5.05 9.41 4.17
N LEU A 21 -4.41 8.28 4.52
CA LEU A 21 -5.09 7.14 5.14
C LEU A 21 -5.73 7.52 6.49
N PRO A 22 -6.88 6.92 6.88
CA PRO A 22 -7.46 7.13 8.21
C PRO A 22 -6.47 6.80 9.35
N GLU A 23 -6.55 7.52 10.47
CA GLU A 23 -5.59 7.37 11.58
C GLU A 23 -5.44 5.93 12.10
N PRO A 24 -6.52 5.16 12.33
CA PRO A 24 -6.38 3.76 12.76
C PRO A 24 -5.57 2.92 11.76
N VAL A 25 -5.73 3.17 10.46
CA VAL A 25 -5.01 2.47 9.41
C VAL A 25 -3.53 2.89 9.39
N ARG A 26 -3.25 4.20 9.54
CA ARG A 26 -1.86 4.70 9.64
C ARG A 26 -1.12 4.09 10.83
N ALA A 27 -1.78 3.93 11.96
CA ALA A 27 -1.20 3.31 13.15
C ALA A 27 -0.80 1.84 12.89
N VAL A 28 -1.64 1.08 12.17
CA VAL A 28 -1.34 -0.31 11.78
C VAL A 28 -0.12 -0.37 10.86
N VAL A 29 -0.01 0.50 9.84
CA VAL A 29 1.17 0.53 8.95
C VAL A 29 2.44 0.85 9.74
N THR A 30 2.39 1.79 10.68
CA THR A 30 3.51 2.12 11.57
C THR A 30 3.91 0.94 12.46
N GLY A 31 2.93 0.16 12.96
CA GLY A 31 3.18 -1.07 13.69
C GLY A 31 3.88 -2.14 12.85
N TYR A 32 3.40 -2.34 11.62
CA TYR A 32 3.97 -3.29 10.68
C TYR A 32 5.42 -2.94 10.30
N GLU A 33 5.70 -1.67 9.98
CA GLU A 33 7.05 -1.18 9.69
C GLU A 33 8.04 -1.47 10.83
N ARG A 34 7.61 -1.19 12.08
CA ARG A 34 8.40 -1.49 13.27
C ARG A 34 8.66 -3.00 13.41
N HIS A 35 7.65 -3.84 13.23
CA HIS A 35 7.78 -5.29 13.30
C HIS A 35 8.78 -5.82 12.26
N LEU A 36 8.70 -5.35 11.01
CA LEU A 36 9.63 -5.78 9.95
C LEU A 36 11.08 -5.40 10.25
N GLY A 37 11.32 -4.20 10.78
CA GLY A 37 12.67 -3.72 11.06
C GLY A 37 13.25 -4.31 12.35
N LEU A 38 12.49 -4.29 13.44
CA LEU A 38 12.99 -4.61 14.77
C LEU A 38 12.84 -6.09 15.13
N GLU A 39 11.72 -6.72 14.77
CA GLU A 39 11.42 -8.09 15.17
C GLU A 39 11.87 -9.10 14.12
N ARG A 40 11.68 -8.78 12.83
CA ARG A 40 12.12 -9.64 11.72
C ARG A 40 13.55 -9.36 11.26
N GLY A 41 14.13 -8.23 11.67
CA GLY A 41 15.50 -7.85 11.29
C GLY A 41 15.69 -7.66 9.77
N LEU A 42 14.63 -7.31 9.03
CA LEU A 42 14.75 -7.11 7.58
C LEU A 42 15.57 -5.87 7.24
N SER A 43 16.20 -5.89 6.07
CA SER A 43 16.95 -4.72 5.58
C SER A 43 16.03 -3.51 5.43
N ALA A 44 16.57 -2.30 5.64
CA ALA A 44 15.80 -1.07 5.45
C ALA A 44 15.22 -0.94 4.03
N HIS A 45 15.88 -1.51 3.02
CA HIS A 45 15.36 -1.53 1.66
C HIS A 45 14.10 -2.42 1.55
N THR A 46 14.17 -3.63 2.12
CA THR A 46 13.04 -4.58 2.13
C THR A 46 11.86 -4.04 2.94
N VAL A 47 12.12 -3.45 4.11
CA VAL A 47 11.08 -2.80 4.92
C VAL A 47 10.35 -1.73 4.10
N ARG A 48 11.10 -0.86 3.40
CA ARG A 48 10.49 0.18 2.55
C ARG A 48 9.66 -0.40 1.41
N ALA A 49 10.10 -1.49 0.79
CA ALA A 49 9.33 -2.16 -0.26
C ALA A 49 7.98 -2.66 0.29
N TYR A 50 8.00 -3.44 1.38
CA TYR A 50 6.78 -4.02 1.95
C TYR A 50 5.82 -2.99 2.50
N VAL A 51 6.34 -1.96 3.19
CA VAL A 51 5.53 -0.83 3.66
C VAL A 51 4.94 -0.07 2.48
N GLY A 52 5.70 0.11 1.40
CA GLY A 52 5.22 0.76 0.19
C GLY A 52 4.07 0.00 -0.47
N ASP A 53 4.20 -1.32 -0.61
CA ASP A 53 3.15 -2.18 -1.18
C ASP A 53 1.89 -2.17 -0.30
N ALA A 54 2.04 -2.26 1.03
CA ALA A 54 0.92 -2.17 1.96
C ALA A 54 0.18 -0.83 1.85
N VAL A 55 0.91 0.29 1.79
CA VAL A 55 0.30 1.62 1.61
C VAL A 55 -0.43 1.73 0.26
N SER A 56 0.17 1.19 -0.81
CA SER A 56 -0.45 1.17 -2.14
C SER A 56 -1.78 0.40 -2.13
N LEU A 57 -1.80 -0.80 -1.54
CA LEU A 57 -3.01 -1.62 -1.41
C LEU A 57 -4.08 -0.91 -0.57
N LEU A 58 -3.69 -0.33 0.57
CA LEU A 58 -4.63 0.37 1.46
C LEU A 58 -5.22 1.61 0.80
N GLY A 59 -4.41 2.37 0.04
CA GLY A 59 -4.90 3.49 -0.77
C GLY A 59 -5.95 3.04 -1.77
N PHE A 60 -5.68 1.95 -2.51
CA PHE A 60 -6.64 1.37 -3.45
C PHE A 60 -7.97 0.97 -2.80
N VAL A 61 -7.93 0.35 -1.61
CA VAL A 61 -9.14 -0.07 -0.88
C VAL A 61 -9.97 1.14 -0.41
N VAL A 62 -9.31 2.17 0.13
CA VAL A 62 -9.99 3.39 0.60
C VAL A 62 -10.58 4.18 -0.57
N ASP A 63 -9.86 4.31 -1.68
CA ASP A 63 -10.35 4.99 -2.89
C ASP A 63 -11.56 4.26 -3.50
N GLY A 64 -11.61 2.93 -3.38
CA GLY A 64 -12.76 2.10 -3.76
C GLY A 64 -13.95 2.18 -2.79
N GLY A 65 -13.88 3.01 -1.75
CA GLY A 65 -14.93 3.16 -0.73
C GLY A 65 -15.03 1.98 0.24
N GLY A 66 -14.00 1.13 0.31
CA GLY A 66 -13.96 -0.05 1.15
C GLY A 66 -13.33 0.17 2.52
N ALA A 67 -13.73 -0.65 3.50
CA ALA A 67 -12.99 -0.79 4.74
C ALA A 67 -11.92 -1.88 4.61
N LEU A 68 -10.90 -1.85 5.49
CA LEU A 68 -9.91 -2.94 5.59
C LEU A 68 -10.58 -4.29 5.91
N ALA A 69 -11.68 -4.29 6.66
CA ALA A 69 -12.47 -5.48 6.97
C ALA A 69 -13.10 -6.12 5.73
N ASP A 70 -13.26 -5.35 4.65
CA ASP A 70 -13.81 -5.82 3.38
C ASP A 70 -12.70 -6.28 2.42
N LEU A 71 -11.45 -6.37 2.87
CA LEU A 71 -10.34 -6.84 2.04
C LEU A 71 -10.52 -8.36 1.81
N ASP A 72 -10.90 -8.69 0.59
CA ASP A 72 -11.03 -10.06 0.11
C ASP A 72 -10.03 -10.37 -1.03
N LEU A 73 -10.03 -11.62 -1.48
CA LEU A 73 -9.18 -12.05 -2.59
C LEU A 73 -9.51 -11.34 -3.91
N ALA A 74 -10.76 -10.95 -4.13
CA ALA A 74 -11.16 -10.28 -5.36
C ALA A 74 -10.55 -8.87 -5.44
N ARG A 75 -10.62 -8.10 -4.35
CA ARG A 75 -9.98 -6.78 -4.22
C ARG A 75 -8.47 -6.86 -4.27
N LEU A 76 -7.87 -7.85 -3.61
CA LEU A 76 -6.42 -8.07 -3.71
C LEU A 76 -5.99 -8.33 -5.16
N ARG A 77 -6.76 -9.13 -5.91
CA ARG A 77 -6.49 -9.39 -7.33
C ARG A 77 -6.74 -8.18 -8.22
N ALA A 78 -7.68 -7.31 -7.88
CA ALA A 78 -7.94 -6.08 -8.63
C ALA A 78 -6.84 -5.03 -8.45
N TRP A 79 -6.09 -5.12 -7.34
CA TRP A 79 -4.95 -4.23 -7.06
C TRP A 79 -3.66 -4.65 -7.77
N LEU A 80 -3.41 -5.96 -7.91
CA LEU A 80 -2.23 -6.53 -8.58
C LEU A 80 -2.19 -6.22 -10.08
#